data_AF-A0A653RV35-F1
#
_entry.id   AF-A0A653RV35-F1
#
_cell.length_a   1.000
_cell.length_b   1.000
_cell.length_c   1.000
_cell.angle_alpha   90.00
_cell.angle_beta   90.00
_cell.angle_gamma   90.00
#
_symmetry.space_group_name_H-M   'P 1'
#
loop_
_entity.id
_entity.type
_entity.pdbx_description
1 polymer ?
#
loop_
_entity_poly.entity_id
_entity_poly.type
_entity_poly.pdbx_seq_one_letter_code
_entity_poly.pdbx_strand_id
1 'polypeptide(L)'
;MRKNRREFNNQTQQMKNKNIFLILILFSICSLAFSQELPKDSLYGNVKKVKEKVLFLTKTENPKLFYDDADYGHSGFMGPESTIKRFYDTWYSTNFCYYLNYERHFNTKRKIIKDIWYGKNNDFMESYRYLYDEKDRLISKIDSLKYSVDIENHYFKEYGEYVDESILYENLRLNLFSHDYKKYKNGKIIIQKNFDNEGTLYEYVNNYNDNGKLSYVTFKNPNSWKKSGENSWGYGVQDSIGVTYKSLINEYDKNNKLIKTQKFDLYSDENYKNPVKTSESIFKYDGNNLMTQINSSRGYQPLTYVHYKYDKKGNLTEKYCCDEDISKAKIIEKYFYKNDKIVTLNYSEESFNSQKNDNYNISYSYKFDNNKNWVEITKTVNGVDLFKWVREIEYY
;
A
#
# COMPACT_ATOMS: atom_id res chain seq x y z
N MET A 1 -12.93 4.06 -69.90
CA MET A 1 -13.07 4.87 -68.66
C MET A 1 -13.33 3.99 -67.42
N ARG A 2 -12.41 3.09 -67.04
CA ARG A 2 -12.43 2.39 -65.74
C ARG A 2 -11.00 2.04 -65.34
N LYS A 3 -10.23 3.05 -64.90
CA LYS A 3 -8.93 2.82 -64.27
C LYS A 3 -8.53 3.82 -63.17
N ASN A 4 -9.45 4.66 -62.68
CA ASN A 4 -9.14 5.70 -61.67
C ASN A 4 -9.95 5.63 -60.36
N ARG A 5 -10.47 4.45 -59.96
CA ARG A 5 -11.19 4.33 -58.67
C ARG A 5 -10.49 3.48 -57.59
N ARG A 6 -9.36 2.82 -57.90
CA ARG A 6 -8.61 2.02 -56.93
C ARG A 6 -7.47 2.77 -56.24
N GLU A 7 -6.93 3.82 -56.85
CA GLU A 7 -5.82 4.58 -56.25
C GLU A 7 -6.26 5.61 -55.21
N PHE A 8 -7.48 6.14 -55.32
CA PHE A 8 -8.02 7.12 -54.37
C PHE A 8 -8.36 6.50 -52.99
N ASN A 9 -8.69 5.21 -52.94
CA ASN A 9 -8.98 4.53 -51.67
C ASN A 9 -7.72 4.13 -50.89
N ASN A 10 -6.58 3.90 -51.55
CA ASN A 10 -5.34 3.53 -50.87
C ASN A 10 -4.63 4.74 -50.23
N GLN A 11 -4.73 5.94 -50.83
CA GLN A 11 -4.14 7.14 -50.22
C GLN A 11 -4.92 7.63 -48.99
N THR A 12 -6.24 7.46 -48.97
CA THR A 12 -7.08 7.85 -47.83
C THR A 12 -6.90 6.91 -46.62
N GLN A 13 -6.50 5.66 -46.85
CA GLN A 13 -6.21 4.69 -45.79
C GLN A 13 -4.82 4.90 -45.17
N GLN A 14 -3.84 5.39 -45.94
CA GLN A 14 -2.49 5.69 -45.45
C GLN A 14 -2.43 6.94 -44.56
N MET A 15 -3.29 7.94 -44.79
CA MET A 15 -3.35 9.14 -43.94
C MET A 15 -4.08 8.93 -42.61
N LYS A 16 -5.01 7.96 -42.52
CA LYS A 16 -5.66 7.60 -41.25
C LYS A 16 -4.72 6.88 -40.28
N ASN A 17 -3.76 6.10 -40.79
CA ASN A 17 -2.79 5.38 -39.96
C ASN A 17 -1.65 6.26 -39.41
N LYS A 18 -1.30 7.36 -40.08
CA LYS A 18 -0.29 8.31 -39.57
C LYS A 18 -0.81 9.18 -38.41
N ASN A 19 -2.10 9.50 -38.38
CA ASN A 19 -2.70 10.26 -37.27
C ASN A 19 -3.01 9.41 -36.03
N ILE A 20 -3.24 8.10 -36.19
CA ILE A 20 -3.40 7.18 -35.05
C ILE A 20 -2.07 6.97 -34.31
N PHE A 21 -0.94 6.96 -35.03
CA PHE A 21 0.37 6.81 -34.41
C PHE A 21 0.80 8.05 -33.61
N LEU A 22 0.36 9.25 -34.02
CA LEU A 22 0.65 10.49 -33.29
C LEU A 22 -0.18 10.62 -31.99
N ILE A 23 -1.41 10.07 -31.98
CA ILE A 23 -2.27 10.06 -30.78
C ILE A 23 -1.77 9.03 -29.75
N LEU A 24 -1.16 7.92 -30.17
CA LEU A 24 -0.51 6.95 -29.28
C LEU A 24 0.77 7.50 -28.61
N ILE A 25 1.52 8.36 -29.29
CA ILE A 25 2.72 9.00 -28.71
C ILE A 25 2.35 10.10 -27.70
N LEU A 26 1.21 10.80 -27.87
CA LEU A 26 0.73 11.78 -26.88
C LEU A 26 0.19 11.14 -25.59
N PHE A 27 -0.32 9.91 -25.64
CA PHE A 27 -0.72 9.18 -24.43
C PHE A 27 0.46 8.60 -23.63
N SER A 28 1.64 8.50 -24.22
CA SER A 28 2.85 8.03 -23.54
C SER A 28 3.53 9.09 -22.67
N ILE A 29 3.06 10.34 -22.70
CA ILE A 29 3.60 11.46 -21.90
C ILE A 29 2.72 11.74 -20.65
N CYS A 30 1.54 11.12 -20.53
CA CYS A 30 0.65 11.29 -19.38
C CYS A 30 0.93 10.33 -18.20
N SER A 31 2.00 9.53 -18.25
CA SER A 31 2.40 8.66 -17.13
C SER A 31 3.41 9.29 -16.16
N LEU A 32 3.72 10.58 -16.28
CA LEU A 32 4.61 11.29 -15.33
C LEU A 32 3.95 11.67 -14.00
N ALA A 33 2.74 11.18 -13.72
CA ALA A 33 2.10 11.32 -12.42
C ALA A 33 2.52 10.17 -11.47
N PHE A 34 3.80 10.09 -11.10
CA PHE A 34 4.26 9.20 -10.03
C PHE A 34 5.43 9.81 -9.25
N SER A 35 5.10 10.71 -8.33
CA SER A 35 5.94 10.92 -7.14
C SER A 35 5.04 11.42 -6.00
N GLN A 36 4.05 10.60 -5.65
CA GLN A 36 3.41 10.69 -4.33
C GLN A 36 4.13 9.78 -3.31
N GLU A 37 5.11 9.01 -3.77
CA GLU A 37 5.82 8.00 -2.99
C GLU A 37 7.31 8.37 -2.94
N LEU A 38 7.94 8.05 -1.81
CA LEU A 38 9.38 7.97 -1.65
C LEU A 38 10.00 7.13 -2.79
N PRO A 39 11.31 7.25 -3.08
CA PRO A 39 11.93 6.70 -4.29
C PRO A 39 11.51 5.25 -4.53
N LYS A 40 10.93 5.00 -5.71
CA LYS A 40 10.54 3.64 -6.12
C LYS A 40 11.79 2.82 -6.32
N ASP A 41 12.04 1.89 -5.39
CA ASP A 41 13.08 0.91 -5.59
C ASP A 41 12.75 0.04 -6.80
N SER A 42 13.64 0.08 -7.78
CA SER A 42 13.47 -0.60 -9.06
C SER A 42 14.64 -1.56 -9.26
N LEU A 43 14.31 -2.83 -9.48
CA LEU A 43 15.28 -3.86 -9.85
C LEU A 43 15.43 -3.92 -11.38
N TYR A 44 16.62 -3.64 -11.88
CA TYR A 44 17.01 -3.73 -13.28
C TYR A 44 17.53 -5.13 -13.63
N GLY A 45 17.39 -5.54 -14.89
CA GLY A 45 17.81 -6.86 -15.38
C GLY A 45 16.80 -7.98 -15.13
N ASN A 46 17.15 -9.20 -15.55
CA ASN A 46 16.36 -10.41 -15.33
C ASN A 46 16.79 -11.07 -14.01
N VAL A 47 16.26 -10.54 -12.90
CA VAL A 47 16.61 -10.96 -11.55
C VAL A 47 15.95 -12.30 -11.22
N LYS A 48 16.76 -13.26 -10.76
CA LYS A 48 16.33 -14.58 -10.30
C LYS A 48 16.11 -14.62 -8.79
N LYS A 49 16.98 -13.96 -8.03
CA LYS A 49 16.92 -13.93 -6.57
C LYS A 49 17.48 -12.62 -6.03
N VAL A 50 16.89 -12.14 -4.95
CA VAL A 50 17.38 -11.02 -4.14
C VAL A 50 17.46 -11.47 -2.69
N LYS A 51 18.55 -11.13 -2.01
CA LYS A 51 18.65 -11.26 -0.56
C LYS A 51 18.97 -9.91 0.04
N GLU A 52 18.15 -9.45 0.96
CA GLU A 52 18.29 -8.14 1.60
C GLU A 52 18.31 -8.27 3.09
N LYS A 53 19.15 -7.46 3.73
CA LYS A 53 19.17 -7.31 5.19
C LYS A 53 19.69 -5.96 5.61
N VAL A 54 19.34 -5.54 6.81
CA VAL A 54 19.94 -4.39 7.47
C VAL A 54 20.98 -4.84 8.47
N LEU A 55 22.16 -4.25 8.38
CA LEU A 55 23.27 -4.43 9.31
C LEU A 55 23.36 -3.20 10.22
N PHE A 56 23.46 -3.43 11.52
CA PHE A 56 23.73 -2.40 12.52
C PHE A 56 25.25 -2.21 12.59
N LEU A 57 25.71 -0.99 12.35
CA LEU A 57 27.14 -0.65 12.34
C LEU A 57 27.65 -0.21 13.71
N THR A 58 26.74 0.05 14.65
CA THR A 58 27.04 0.40 16.04
C THR A 58 26.21 -0.47 16.99
N LYS A 59 26.49 -0.37 18.30
CA LYS A 59 25.66 -0.98 19.34
C LYS A 59 24.32 -0.27 19.53
N THR A 60 24.12 0.89 18.90
CA THR A 60 22.87 1.65 18.99
C THR A 60 21.79 0.91 18.21
N GLU A 61 20.83 0.35 18.93
CA GLU A 61 19.65 -0.31 18.37
C GLU A 61 18.54 0.72 18.13
N ASN A 62 17.49 0.32 17.42
CA ASN A 62 16.32 1.18 17.25
C ASN A 62 15.71 1.54 18.62
N PRO A 63 14.97 2.66 18.73
CA PRO A 63 14.21 2.95 19.93
C PRO A 63 13.32 1.76 20.32
N LYS A 64 13.44 1.33 21.57
CA LYS A 64 12.60 0.29 22.19
C LYS A 64 11.46 0.98 22.94
N LEU A 65 10.22 0.60 22.64
CA LEU A 65 9.04 1.05 23.39
C LEU A 65 8.85 0.24 24.66
N PHE A 66 9.15 -1.06 24.60
CA PHE A 66 9.12 -1.99 25.74
C PHE A 66 10.47 -2.64 25.97
N TYR A 67 10.73 -3.10 27.21
CA TYR A 67 11.97 -3.78 27.58
C TYR A 67 12.22 -5.05 26.74
N ASP A 68 11.15 -5.74 26.36
CA ASP A 68 11.19 -6.96 25.54
C ASP A 68 11.15 -6.69 24.03
N ASP A 69 11.16 -5.43 23.60
CA ASP A 69 11.24 -5.12 22.17
C ASP A 69 12.58 -5.61 21.62
N ALA A 70 12.50 -6.36 20.52
CA ALA A 70 13.66 -6.74 19.76
C ALA A 70 14.39 -5.50 19.22
N ASP A 71 15.61 -5.68 18.75
CA ASP A 71 16.52 -4.60 18.34
C ASP A 71 16.00 -3.78 17.14
N TYR A 72 14.91 -4.24 16.51
CA TYR A 72 14.19 -3.53 15.45
C TYR A 72 13.06 -2.61 15.94
N GLY A 73 12.78 -2.55 17.25
CA GLY A 73 11.75 -1.70 17.86
C GLY A 73 10.38 -2.37 17.98
N HIS A 74 9.35 -1.56 18.30
CA HIS A 74 7.99 -2.04 18.52
C HIS A 74 7.23 -2.26 17.19
N SER A 75 6.56 -3.42 17.06
CA SER A 75 5.99 -4.03 15.85
C SER A 75 6.98 -4.89 15.05
N GLY A 76 6.79 -6.21 15.06
CA GLY A 76 7.59 -7.19 14.30
C GLY A 76 7.14 -7.37 12.85
N PHE A 77 7.41 -8.54 12.29
CA PHE A 77 7.00 -8.91 10.93
C PHE A 77 5.46 -8.87 10.76
N MET A 78 4.96 -8.33 9.65
CA MET A 78 3.53 -8.09 9.36
C MET A 78 3.10 -8.70 8.01
N GLY A 79 3.87 -9.69 7.53
CA GLY A 79 3.80 -10.19 6.17
C GLY A 79 4.70 -9.41 5.20
N PRO A 80 5.05 -9.98 4.03
CA PRO A 80 6.13 -9.48 3.19
C PRO A 80 5.89 -8.06 2.68
N GLU A 81 4.70 -7.77 2.14
CA GLU A 81 4.39 -6.47 1.55
C GLU A 81 4.35 -5.36 2.59
N SER A 82 3.66 -5.60 3.72
CA SER A 82 3.53 -4.64 4.82
C SER A 82 4.88 -4.34 5.47
N THR A 83 5.69 -5.37 5.74
CA THR A 83 7.03 -5.18 6.34
C THR A 83 7.96 -4.43 5.39
N ILE A 84 7.99 -4.79 4.10
CA ILE A 84 8.79 -4.07 3.11
C ILE A 84 8.34 -2.61 3.04
N LYS A 85 7.04 -2.34 2.89
CA LYS A 85 6.51 -0.97 2.83
C LYS A 85 6.91 -0.15 4.07
N ARG A 86 6.69 -0.71 5.27
CA ARG A 86 7.04 -0.04 6.53
C ARG A 86 8.54 0.20 6.67
N PHE A 87 9.37 -0.73 6.18
CA PHE A 87 10.80 -0.55 6.08
C PHE A 87 11.16 0.63 5.18
N TYR A 88 10.63 0.70 3.96
CA TYR A 88 10.89 1.82 3.04
C TYR A 88 10.48 3.16 3.63
N ASP A 89 9.27 3.23 4.20
CA ASP A 89 8.76 4.44 4.84
C ASP A 89 9.72 4.89 5.95
N THR A 90 10.03 4.00 6.89
CA THR A 90 10.93 4.30 8.04
C THR A 90 12.35 4.63 7.58
N TRP A 91 12.90 3.87 6.64
CA TRP A 91 14.28 4.02 6.17
C TRP A 91 14.50 5.40 5.57
N TYR A 92 13.54 5.94 4.83
CA TYR A 92 13.66 7.23 4.18
C TYR A 92 12.96 8.38 4.91
N SER A 93 12.19 8.17 5.98
CA SER A 93 11.46 9.24 6.67
C SER A 93 11.88 9.50 8.13
N THR A 94 12.71 8.66 8.75
CA THR A 94 13.13 8.84 10.15
C THR A 94 14.64 8.66 10.32
N ASN A 95 15.17 8.84 11.54
CA ASN A 95 16.57 8.58 11.89
C ASN A 95 16.90 7.09 12.15
N PHE A 96 15.91 6.23 12.33
CA PHE A 96 16.11 4.80 12.63
C PHE A 96 15.74 3.90 11.43
N CYS A 97 15.75 2.58 11.59
CA CYS A 97 15.35 1.64 10.54
C CYS A 97 14.20 0.74 11.00
N TYR A 98 13.55 0.02 10.09
CA TYR A 98 12.63 -1.06 10.47
C TYR A 98 13.27 -2.43 10.24
N TYR A 99 12.61 -3.48 10.70
CA TYR A 99 13.04 -4.85 10.40
C TYR A 99 13.03 -5.14 8.89
N LEU A 100 14.14 -5.69 8.41
CA LEU A 100 14.27 -6.26 7.07
C LEU A 100 15.40 -7.31 7.06
N ASN A 101 15.05 -8.56 6.82
CA ASN A 101 15.99 -9.64 6.52
C ASN A 101 15.25 -10.77 5.77
N TYR A 102 15.43 -10.83 4.46
CA TYR A 102 14.70 -11.79 3.62
C TYR A 102 15.48 -12.22 2.37
N GLU A 103 15.03 -13.32 1.80
CA GLU A 103 15.41 -13.84 0.49
C GLU A 103 14.16 -13.99 -0.36
N ARG A 104 14.17 -13.41 -1.56
CA ARG A 104 13.06 -13.43 -2.52
C ARG A 104 13.50 -14.01 -3.84
N HIS A 105 12.71 -14.94 -4.38
CA HIS A 105 12.96 -15.58 -5.66
C HIS A 105 11.90 -15.18 -6.66
N PHE A 106 12.33 -15.00 -7.90
CA PHE A 106 11.48 -14.66 -9.02
C PHE A 106 11.53 -15.75 -10.07
N ASN A 107 10.44 -15.97 -10.80
CA ASN A 107 10.48 -16.70 -12.06
C ASN A 107 11.03 -15.83 -13.20
N THR A 108 11.21 -16.39 -14.39
CA THR A 108 11.68 -15.67 -15.59
C THR A 108 10.72 -14.57 -16.07
N LYS A 109 9.46 -14.57 -15.60
CA LYS A 109 8.48 -13.49 -15.83
C LYS A 109 8.52 -12.42 -14.72
N ARG A 110 9.53 -12.43 -13.85
CA ARG A 110 9.71 -11.52 -12.71
C ARG A 110 8.62 -11.57 -11.63
N LYS A 111 7.88 -12.67 -11.54
CA LYS A 111 6.92 -12.88 -10.45
C LYS A 111 7.57 -13.53 -9.27
N ILE A 112 7.20 -13.09 -8.08
CA ILE A 112 7.65 -13.67 -6.82
C ILE A 112 7.12 -15.10 -6.74
N ILE A 113 8.01 -16.09 -6.63
CA ILE A 113 7.63 -17.49 -6.46
C ILE A 113 7.92 -18.01 -5.06
N LYS A 114 8.81 -17.32 -4.34
CA LYS A 114 9.17 -17.67 -2.97
C LYS A 114 9.73 -16.46 -2.22
N ASP A 115 9.32 -16.30 -0.97
CA ASP A 115 9.95 -15.42 0.01
C ASP A 115 10.38 -16.26 1.23
N ILE A 116 11.52 -15.94 1.82
CA ILE A 116 12.01 -16.54 3.07
C ILE A 116 12.45 -15.40 3.97
N TRP A 117 11.90 -15.35 5.17
CA TRP A 117 12.14 -14.31 6.16
C TRP A 117 12.95 -14.88 7.32
N TYR A 118 13.89 -14.07 7.80
CA TYR A 118 14.85 -14.49 8.80
C TYR A 118 14.92 -13.53 9.98
N GLY A 119 15.13 -14.05 11.18
CA GLY A 119 15.45 -13.23 12.34
C GLY A 119 16.78 -12.50 12.17
N LYS A 120 17.12 -11.63 13.13
CA LYS A 120 18.39 -10.89 13.14
C LYS A 120 19.60 -11.82 13.01
N ASN A 121 19.52 -13.00 13.61
CA ASN A 121 20.59 -14.00 13.65
C ASN A 121 20.57 -14.96 12.45
N ASN A 122 19.78 -14.65 11.41
CA ASN A 122 19.52 -15.50 10.24
C ASN A 122 18.82 -16.83 10.56
N ASP A 123 18.16 -16.91 11.71
CA ASP A 123 17.25 -17.99 12.03
C ASP A 123 15.98 -17.89 11.18
N PHE A 124 15.48 -19.03 10.72
CA PHE A 124 14.25 -19.08 9.92
C PHE A 124 13.05 -18.60 10.74
N MET A 125 12.30 -17.64 10.21
CA MET A 125 11.03 -17.18 10.79
C MET A 125 9.85 -17.75 10.02
N GLU A 126 9.80 -17.45 8.72
CA GLU A 126 8.62 -17.67 7.89
C GLU A 126 9.02 -17.78 6.42
N SER A 127 8.24 -18.50 5.63
CA SER A 127 8.41 -18.51 4.18
C SER A 127 7.10 -18.61 3.45
N TYR A 128 7.06 -17.98 2.28
CA TYR A 128 5.91 -17.99 1.40
C TYR A 128 6.31 -18.65 0.10
N ARG A 129 5.43 -19.47 -0.45
CA ARG A 129 5.53 -20.01 -1.80
C ARG A 129 4.29 -19.63 -2.58
N TYR A 130 4.49 -19.15 -3.80
CA TYR A 130 3.43 -18.66 -4.67
C TYR A 130 3.37 -19.51 -5.93
N LEU A 131 2.18 -20.00 -6.26
CA LEU A 131 1.90 -20.78 -7.45
C LEU A 131 0.96 -19.99 -8.36
N TYR A 132 1.26 -20.00 -9.67
CA TYR A 132 0.49 -19.28 -10.66
C TYR A 132 -0.06 -20.23 -11.72
N ASP A 133 -1.20 -19.91 -12.30
CA ASP A 133 -1.70 -20.57 -13.50
C ASP A 133 -1.04 -20.05 -14.79
N GLU A 134 -1.44 -20.62 -15.93
CA GLU A 134 -0.94 -20.24 -17.26
C GLU A 134 -1.31 -18.80 -17.66
N LYS A 135 -2.40 -18.26 -17.09
CA LYS A 135 -2.83 -16.86 -17.26
C LYS A 135 -2.15 -15.93 -16.27
N ASP A 136 -1.13 -16.40 -15.58
CA ASP A 136 -0.36 -15.60 -14.67
C ASP A 136 -1.18 -15.08 -13.47
N ARG A 137 -2.19 -15.81 -13.00
CA ARG A 137 -2.94 -15.50 -11.78
C ARG A 137 -2.47 -16.35 -10.62
N LEU A 138 -2.45 -15.80 -9.41
CA LEU A 138 -2.12 -16.54 -8.19
C LEU A 138 -3.20 -17.59 -7.94
N ILE A 139 -2.82 -18.87 -7.82
CA ILE A 139 -3.75 -19.98 -7.54
C ILE A 139 -3.52 -20.61 -6.17
N SER A 140 -2.33 -20.45 -5.60
CA SER A 140 -2.03 -20.93 -4.26
C SER A 140 -0.90 -20.12 -3.64
N LYS A 141 -1.07 -19.78 -2.37
CA LYS A 141 -0.04 -19.22 -1.49
C LYS A 141 0.09 -20.15 -0.29
N ILE A 142 1.29 -20.67 -0.09
CA ILE A 142 1.62 -21.52 1.06
C ILE A 142 2.52 -20.72 1.96
N ASP A 143 2.03 -20.40 3.14
CA ASP A 143 2.76 -19.74 4.21
C ASP A 143 3.23 -20.81 5.20
N SER A 144 4.52 -20.86 5.47
CA SER A 144 5.16 -21.82 6.35
C SER A 144 5.87 -21.06 7.45
N LEU A 145 5.25 -21.07 8.62
CA LEU A 145 5.82 -20.64 9.89
C LEU A 145 6.63 -21.78 10.49
N LYS A 146 7.45 -21.48 11.50
CA LYS A 146 8.22 -22.49 12.24
C LYS A 146 7.38 -23.66 12.77
N TYR A 147 6.10 -23.41 13.08
CA TYR A 147 5.21 -24.40 13.70
C TYR A 147 3.88 -24.60 12.98
N SER A 148 3.57 -23.87 11.91
CA SER A 148 2.30 -24.04 11.19
C SER A 148 2.49 -23.82 9.71
N VAL A 149 1.56 -24.37 8.94
CA VAL A 149 1.45 -24.10 7.52
C VAL A 149 0.04 -23.63 7.28
N ASP A 150 -0.06 -22.45 6.68
CA ASP A 150 -1.29 -21.82 6.25
C ASP A 150 -1.32 -21.89 4.72
N ILE A 151 -2.45 -22.30 4.15
CA ILE A 151 -2.61 -22.43 2.71
C ILE A 151 -3.79 -21.57 2.28
N GLU A 152 -3.56 -20.71 1.30
CA GLU A 152 -4.58 -19.90 0.63
C GLU A 152 -4.68 -20.39 -0.82
N ASN A 153 -5.85 -20.90 -1.23
CA ASN A 153 -6.10 -21.42 -2.57
C ASN A 153 -7.15 -20.57 -3.29
N HIS A 154 -6.90 -20.23 -4.55
CA HIS A 154 -7.78 -19.40 -5.37
C HIS A 154 -8.39 -20.22 -6.51
N TYR A 155 -9.71 -20.12 -6.66
CA TYR A 155 -10.48 -20.81 -7.68
C TYR A 155 -11.21 -19.79 -8.55
N PHE A 156 -10.88 -19.78 -9.84
CA PHE A 156 -11.42 -18.81 -10.79
C PHE A 156 -12.46 -19.41 -11.73
N LYS A 157 -13.54 -18.67 -11.98
CA LYS A 157 -14.53 -18.98 -13.02
C LYS A 157 -14.79 -17.75 -13.88
N GLU A 158 -14.52 -17.85 -15.17
CA GLU A 158 -14.66 -16.74 -16.12
C GLU A 158 -15.92 -16.91 -16.98
N TYR A 159 -16.61 -15.80 -17.24
CA TYR A 159 -17.77 -15.76 -18.11
C TYR A 159 -17.97 -14.35 -18.69
N GLY A 160 -17.49 -14.14 -19.92
CA GLY A 160 -17.53 -12.84 -20.59
C GLY A 160 -16.65 -11.81 -19.90
N GLU A 161 -17.22 -10.65 -19.56
CA GLU A 161 -16.54 -9.57 -18.83
C GLU A 161 -16.40 -9.82 -17.31
N TYR A 162 -16.93 -10.95 -16.82
CA TYR A 162 -16.98 -11.28 -15.41
C TYR A 162 -16.01 -12.39 -15.03
N VAL A 163 -15.48 -12.30 -13.81
CA VAL A 163 -14.67 -13.35 -13.17
C VAL A 163 -15.15 -13.51 -11.75
N ASP A 164 -15.43 -14.75 -11.35
CA ASP A 164 -15.55 -15.12 -9.94
C ASP A 164 -14.24 -15.68 -9.45
N GLU A 165 -13.90 -15.34 -8.22
CA GLU A 165 -12.76 -15.87 -7.47
C GLU A 165 -13.26 -16.30 -6.09
N SER A 166 -13.12 -17.59 -5.78
CA SER A 166 -13.26 -18.10 -4.41
C SER A 166 -11.88 -18.32 -3.83
N ILE A 167 -11.64 -17.82 -2.64
CA ILE A 167 -10.37 -17.90 -1.92
C ILE A 167 -10.63 -18.68 -0.64
N LEU A 168 -9.99 -19.83 -0.49
CA LEU A 168 -10.09 -20.66 0.69
C LEU A 168 -8.79 -20.57 1.46
N TYR A 169 -8.87 -20.16 2.72
CA TYR A 169 -7.76 -20.18 3.66
C TYR A 169 -7.92 -21.36 4.62
N GLU A 170 -6.87 -22.14 4.81
CA GLU A 170 -6.87 -23.30 5.69
C GLU A 170 -5.58 -23.41 6.52
N ASN A 171 -5.75 -23.74 7.80
CA ASN A 171 -4.67 -24.22 8.67
C ASN A 171 -5.16 -25.45 9.42
N LEU A 172 -4.72 -26.62 8.96
CA LEU A 172 -5.17 -27.90 9.51
C LEU A 172 -4.70 -28.13 10.95
N ARG A 173 -3.55 -27.55 11.34
CA ARG A 173 -3.02 -27.68 12.70
C ARG A 173 -3.84 -26.88 13.70
N LEU A 174 -4.28 -25.68 13.31
CA LEU A 174 -5.08 -24.78 14.15
C LEU A 174 -6.58 -25.00 13.97
N ASN A 175 -6.99 -25.89 13.06
CA ASN A 175 -8.38 -26.09 12.66
C ASN A 175 -9.07 -24.77 12.25
N LEU A 176 -8.33 -23.93 11.53
CA LEU A 176 -8.83 -22.65 11.02
C LEU A 176 -9.19 -22.78 9.55
N PHE A 177 -10.35 -22.24 9.22
CA PHE A 177 -10.84 -22.18 7.85
C PHE A 177 -11.59 -20.87 7.66
N SER A 178 -11.29 -20.15 6.58
CA SER A 178 -12.09 -19.01 6.16
C SER A 178 -12.25 -18.99 4.64
N HIS A 179 -13.29 -18.30 4.19
CA HIS A 179 -13.64 -18.21 2.77
C HIS A 179 -13.90 -16.76 2.41
N ASP A 180 -13.22 -16.30 1.37
CA ASP A 180 -13.53 -15.06 0.69
C ASP A 180 -14.04 -15.35 -0.72
N TYR A 181 -14.97 -14.53 -1.18
CA TYR A 181 -15.42 -14.53 -2.57
C TYR A 181 -15.31 -13.13 -3.15
N LYS A 182 -14.74 -13.03 -4.34
CA LYS A 182 -14.62 -11.78 -5.10
C LYS A 182 -15.25 -11.95 -6.47
N LYS A 183 -16.04 -10.96 -6.88
CA LYS A 183 -16.59 -10.86 -8.23
C LYS A 183 -15.98 -9.67 -8.93
N TYR A 184 -15.48 -9.90 -10.13
CA TYR A 184 -14.90 -8.89 -10.99
C TYR A 184 -15.82 -8.61 -12.18
N LYS A 185 -15.81 -7.37 -12.65
CA LYS A 185 -16.34 -6.94 -13.95
C LYS A 185 -15.30 -6.05 -14.61
N ASN A 186 -14.84 -6.41 -15.82
CA ASN A 186 -13.77 -5.69 -16.53
C ASN A 186 -12.52 -5.45 -15.67
N GLY A 187 -12.10 -6.47 -14.93
CA GLY A 187 -10.92 -6.43 -14.06
C GLY A 187 -11.08 -5.65 -12.74
N LYS A 188 -12.27 -5.12 -12.43
CA LYS A 188 -12.55 -4.40 -11.17
C LYS A 188 -13.41 -5.24 -10.24
N ILE A 189 -13.07 -5.27 -8.95
CA ILE A 189 -13.87 -5.95 -7.92
C ILE A 189 -15.18 -5.20 -7.72
N ILE A 190 -16.30 -5.78 -8.11
CA ILE A 190 -17.65 -5.22 -7.90
C ILE A 190 -18.31 -5.76 -6.64
N ILE A 191 -17.93 -6.96 -6.19
CA ILE A 191 -18.43 -7.58 -4.96
C ILE A 191 -17.26 -8.27 -4.26
N GLN A 192 -17.20 -8.13 -2.94
CA GLN A 192 -16.39 -8.95 -2.05
C GLN A 192 -17.28 -9.49 -0.92
N LYS A 193 -17.12 -10.76 -0.58
CA LYS A 193 -17.78 -11.43 0.53
C LYS A 193 -16.71 -12.06 1.40
N ASN A 194 -16.79 -11.86 2.71
CA ASN A 194 -15.98 -12.55 3.70
C ASN A 194 -16.91 -13.36 4.59
N PHE A 195 -16.60 -14.65 4.74
CA PHE A 195 -17.23 -15.53 5.71
C PHE A 195 -16.25 -15.73 6.85
N ASP A 196 -16.61 -15.22 8.03
CA ASP A 196 -15.77 -15.42 9.23
C ASP A 196 -15.88 -16.86 9.75
N ASN A 197 -15.12 -17.15 10.81
CA ASN A 197 -15.05 -18.49 11.40
C ASN A 197 -16.39 -18.95 12.00
N GLU A 198 -17.34 -18.05 12.24
CA GLU A 198 -18.70 -18.35 12.71
C GLU A 198 -19.68 -18.50 11.54
N GLY A 199 -19.22 -18.29 10.30
CA GLY A 199 -20.03 -18.30 9.09
C GLY A 199 -20.78 -16.99 8.85
N THR A 200 -20.48 -15.94 9.60
CA THR A 200 -21.10 -14.62 9.41
C THR A 200 -20.61 -14.00 8.11
N LEU A 201 -21.57 -13.55 7.29
CA LEU A 201 -21.29 -12.95 5.99
C LEU A 201 -21.14 -11.42 6.09
N TYR A 202 -20.00 -10.93 5.65
CA TYR A 202 -19.73 -9.52 5.39
C TYR A 202 -19.64 -9.29 3.88
N GLU A 203 -20.57 -8.52 3.29
CA GLU A 203 -20.59 -8.24 1.86
C GLU A 203 -20.28 -6.75 1.59
N TYR A 204 -19.33 -6.51 0.70
CA TYR A 204 -18.97 -5.19 0.18
C TYR A 204 -19.32 -5.13 -1.31
N VAL A 205 -20.15 -4.17 -1.70
CA VAL A 205 -20.51 -3.90 -3.09
C VAL A 205 -19.89 -2.58 -3.52
N ASN A 206 -18.91 -2.67 -4.41
CA ASN A 206 -18.16 -1.52 -4.90
C ASN A 206 -18.89 -0.89 -6.10
N ASN A 207 -19.27 0.37 -5.96
CA ASN A 207 -19.94 1.13 -6.99
C ASN A 207 -18.96 2.14 -7.60
N TYR A 208 -18.73 2.00 -8.91
CA TYR A 208 -17.81 2.85 -9.65
C TYR A 208 -18.57 3.92 -10.43
N ASN A 209 -18.00 5.11 -10.58
CA ASN A 209 -18.52 6.14 -11.48
C ASN A 209 -18.19 5.81 -12.96
N ASP A 210 -18.71 6.62 -13.89
CA ASP A 210 -18.51 6.41 -15.33
C ASP A 210 -17.04 6.49 -15.77
N ASN A 211 -16.21 7.23 -15.03
CA ASN A 211 -14.76 7.27 -15.22
C ASN A 211 -14.04 6.07 -14.59
N GLY A 212 -14.79 5.13 -14.01
CA GLY A 212 -14.29 3.91 -13.43
C GLY A 212 -13.59 4.07 -12.08
N LYS A 213 -13.77 5.18 -11.36
CA LYS A 213 -13.27 5.41 -10.00
C LYS A 213 -14.30 4.95 -8.98
N LEU A 214 -13.84 4.47 -7.82
CA LEU A 214 -14.71 3.99 -6.74
C LEU A 214 -15.50 5.16 -6.15
N SER A 215 -16.80 5.23 -6.40
CA SER A 215 -17.67 6.30 -5.90
C SER A 215 -18.14 6.01 -4.48
N TYR A 216 -18.63 4.81 -4.21
CA TYR A 216 -19.03 4.42 -2.86
C TYR A 216 -18.99 2.89 -2.69
N VAL A 217 -18.92 2.46 -1.44
CA VAL A 217 -19.02 1.05 -1.04
C VAL A 217 -20.30 0.87 -0.24
N THR A 218 -21.16 -0.04 -0.69
CA THR A 218 -22.29 -0.51 0.11
C THR A 218 -21.84 -1.72 0.91
N PHE A 219 -21.91 -1.62 2.22
CA PHE A 219 -21.61 -2.70 3.14
C PHE A 219 -22.90 -3.34 3.64
N LYS A 220 -22.89 -4.67 3.73
CA LYS A 220 -23.98 -5.47 4.27
C LYS A 220 -23.42 -6.46 5.27
N ASN A 221 -24.01 -6.51 6.45
CA ASN A 221 -23.70 -7.53 7.45
C ASN A 221 -24.96 -7.85 8.27
N PRO A 222 -25.03 -9.02 8.92
CA PRO A 222 -26.16 -9.37 9.80
C PRO A 222 -26.06 -8.75 11.21
N ASN A 223 -24.98 -8.02 11.51
CA ASN A 223 -24.76 -7.47 12.84
C ASN A 223 -25.59 -6.22 13.07
N SER A 224 -26.32 -6.20 14.18
CA SER A 224 -27.07 -5.03 14.62
C SER A 224 -27.04 -4.89 16.13
N TRP A 225 -27.36 -3.69 16.59
CA TRP A 225 -27.48 -3.39 18.00
C TRP A 225 -28.91 -3.66 18.48
N LYS A 226 -29.04 -4.45 19.54
CA LYS A 226 -30.31 -4.74 20.20
C LYS A 226 -30.25 -4.37 21.67
N LYS A 227 -31.30 -3.72 22.15
CA LYS A 227 -31.45 -3.41 23.56
C LYS A 227 -31.65 -4.71 24.35
N SER A 228 -30.80 -4.95 25.34
CA SER A 228 -30.89 -6.05 26.29
C SER A 228 -31.28 -5.48 27.67
N GLY A 229 -32.49 -5.72 28.13
CA GLY A 229 -33.00 -5.13 29.37
C GLY A 229 -33.17 -3.60 29.32
N GLU A 230 -33.21 -2.96 30.49
CA GLU A 230 -33.54 -1.52 30.59
C GLU A 230 -32.39 -0.59 30.20
N ASN A 231 -31.14 -0.98 30.52
CA ASN A 231 -29.97 -0.11 30.44
C ASN A 231 -28.79 -0.69 29.63
N SER A 232 -28.95 -1.82 28.93
CA SER A 232 -27.84 -2.41 28.16
C SER A 232 -28.19 -2.65 26.70
N TRP A 233 -27.15 -2.64 25.86
CA TRP A 233 -27.22 -2.91 24.43
C TRP A 233 -26.19 -3.99 24.10
N GLY A 234 -26.57 -4.95 23.26
CA GLY A 234 -25.67 -5.95 22.70
C GLY A 234 -25.51 -5.73 21.20
N TYR A 235 -24.31 -5.94 20.69
CA TYR A 235 -24.00 -5.98 19.25
C TYR A 235 -23.78 -7.42 18.81
N GLY A 236 -24.36 -7.80 17.67
CA GLY A 236 -24.14 -9.12 17.07
C GLY A 236 -25.23 -9.49 16.09
N VAL A 237 -25.20 -10.74 15.61
CA VAL A 237 -26.21 -11.30 14.72
C VAL A 237 -27.53 -11.45 15.47
N GLN A 238 -28.55 -10.68 15.10
CA GLN A 238 -29.86 -10.70 15.76
C GLN A 238 -30.92 -11.46 14.96
N ASP A 239 -30.90 -11.34 13.63
CA ASP A 239 -31.75 -12.05 12.70
C ASP A 239 -31.07 -12.19 11.32
N SER A 240 -31.81 -12.70 10.33
CA SER A 240 -31.31 -12.86 8.95
C SER A 240 -31.39 -11.57 8.11
N ILE A 241 -31.98 -10.49 8.64
CA ILE A 241 -32.18 -9.23 7.94
C ILE A 241 -31.00 -8.31 8.28
N GLY A 242 -29.93 -8.44 7.49
CA GLY A 242 -28.73 -7.64 7.69
C GLY A 242 -28.92 -6.14 7.49
N VAL A 243 -28.06 -5.37 8.14
CA VAL A 243 -27.97 -3.92 7.95
C VAL A 243 -27.24 -3.65 6.64
N THR A 244 -27.75 -2.70 5.86
CA THR A 244 -27.14 -2.25 4.61
C THR A 244 -26.93 -0.75 4.64
N TYR A 245 -25.70 -0.29 4.40
CA TYR A 245 -25.38 1.14 4.35
C TYR A 245 -24.18 1.44 3.46
N LYS A 246 -23.97 2.72 3.11
CA LYS A 246 -22.74 3.16 2.45
C LYS A 246 -21.65 3.32 3.50
N SER A 247 -20.70 2.38 3.57
CA SER A 247 -19.58 2.44 4.53
C SER A 247 -18.48 3.41 4.08
N LEU A 248 -18.43 3.72 2.78
CA LEU A 248 -17.47 4.65 2.20
C LEU A 248 -18.13 5.46 1.08
N ILE A 249 -17.86 6.77 1.05
CA ILE A 249 -18.25 7.67 -0.03
C ILE A 249 -17.02 8.49 -0.46
N ASN A 250 -16.75 8.52 -1.75
CA ASN A 250 -15.71 9.33 -2.38
C ASN A 250 -16.32 10.40 -3.27
N GLU A 251 -15.81 11.62 -3.15
CA GLU A 251 -16.13 12.74 -4.03
C GLU A 251 -14.92 13.08 -4.90
N TYR A 252 -15.19 13.36 -6.18
CA TYR A 252 -14.17 13.68 -7.16
C TYR A 252 -14.43 15.07 -7.76
N ASP A 253 -13.36 15.79 -8.11
CA ASP A 253 -13.47 17.05 -8.85
C ASP A 253 -13.80 16.80 -10.35
N LYS A 254 -13.96 17.90 -11.11
CA LYS A 254 -14.19 17.86 -12.56
C LYS A 254 -13.08 17.19 -13.37
N ASN A 255 -11.87 17.07 -12.79
CA ASN A 255 -10.72 16.40 -13.39
C ASN A 255 -10.57 14.96 -12.89
N ASN A 256 -11.59 14.42 -12.19
CA ASN A 256 -11.63 13.07 -11.64
C ASN A 256 -10.55 12.80 -10.55
N LYS A 257 -10.14 13.84 -9.82
CA LYS A 257 -9.24 13.75 -8.64
C LYS A 257 -10.06 13.59 -7.38
N LEU A 258 -9.65 12.68 -6.49
CA LEU A 258 -10.32 12.43 -5.21
C LEU A 258 -10.13 13.65 -4.30
N ILE A 259 -11.21 14.36 -3.97
CA ILE A 259 -11.17 15.56 -3.12
C ILE A 259 -11.71 15.31 -1.71
N LYS A 260 -12.50 14.26 -1.51
CA LYS A 260 -13.03 13.89 -0.20
C LYS A 260 -13.29 12.40 -0.11
N THR A 261 -13.00 11.82 1.05
CA THR A 261 -13.44 10.47 1.44
C THR A 261 -14.14 10.57 2.79
N GLN A 262 -15.31 9.95 2.90
CA GLN A 262 -16.05 9.82 4.15
C GLN A 262 -16.25 8.33 4.46
N LYS A 263 -16.02 7.95 5.70
CA LYS A 263 -16.32 6.60 6.20
C LYS A 263 -17.46 6.64 7.19
N PHE A 264 -18.30 5.61 7.15
CA PHE A 264 -19.47 5.48 7.99
C PHE A 264 -19.48 4.10 8.65
N ASP A 265 -20.00 4.04 9.87
CA ASP A 265 -20.18 2.79 10.61
C ASP A 265 -21.33 2.87 11.61
N LEU A 266 -21.75 1.72 12.12
CA LEU A 266 -22.66 1.60 13.27
C LEU A 266 -21.87 1.83 14.56
N TYR A 267 -21.59 3.09 14.86
CA TYR A 267 -20.77 3.48 16.01
C TYR A 267 -21.37 3.01 17.34
N SER A 268 -20.53 2.37 18.15
CA SER A 268 -20.95 1.55 19.31
C SER A 268 -21.57 2.30 20.48
N ASP A 269 -21.46 3.62 20.53
CA ASP A 269 -21.74 4.32 21.80
C ASP A 269 -23.01 5.20 21.75
N GLU A 270 -23.54 5.52 20.57
CA GLU A 270 -24.51 6.64 20.46
C GLU A 270 -25.65 6.47 19.44
N ASN A 271 -25.46 5.73 18.34
CA ASN A 271 -26.49 5.63 17.28
C ASN A 271 -26.58 4.24 16.67
N TYR A 272 -27.10 3.33 17.48
CA TYR A 272 -27.27 1.89 17.26
C TYR A 272 -28.09 1.47 16.03
N LYS A 273 -28.84 2.39 15.43
CA LYS A 273 -29.80 2.10 14.35
C LYS A 273 -29.38 2.61 12.99
N ASN A 274 -28.58 3.68 12.94
CA ASN A 274 -28.22 4.33 11.68
C ASN A 274 -26.70 4.50 11.60
N PRO A 275 -26.09 4.24 10.43
CA PRO A 275 -24.69 4.49 10.22
C PRO A 275 -24.38 5.98 10.41
N VAL A 276 -23.27 6.26 11.07
CA VAL A 276 -22.78 7.62 11.32
C VAL A 276 -21.40 7.81 10.75
N LYS A 277 -21.06 9.04 10.37
CA LYS A 277 -19.72 9.36 9.86
C LYS A 277 -18.69 9.14 10.98
N THR A 278 -17.72 8.27 10.73
CA THR A 278 -16.63 7.94 11.68
C THR A 278 -15.34 8.67 11.37
N SER A 279 -15.07 8.95 10.09
CA SER A 279 -13.93 9.74 9.67
C SER A 279 -14.18 10.44 8.33
N GLU A 280 -13.43 11.51 8.10
CA GLU A 280 -13.41 12.23 6.84
C GLU A 280 -11.99 12.69 6.51
N SER A 281 -11.59 12.49 5.26
CA SER A 281 -10.35 12.99 4.69
C SER A 281 -10.65 13.96 3.55
N ILE A 282 -10.05 15.14 3.58
CA ILE A 282 -10.13 16.15 2.52
C ILE A 282 -8.77 16.27 1.85
N PHE A 283 -8.76 16.32 0.52
CA PHE A 283 -7.55 16.36 -0.29
C PHE A 283 -7.52 17.64 -1.13
N LYS A 284 -6.46 18.44 -0.98
CA LYS A 284 -6.24 19.69 -1.71
C LYS A 284 -5.04 19.53 -2.64
N TYR A 285 -5.19 19.94 -3.90
CA TYR A 285 -4.17 19.76 -4.95
C TYR A 285 -3.74 21.10 -5.55
N ASP A 286 -2.50 21.12 -6.04
CA ASP A 286 -2.01 22.10 -7.02
C ASP A 286 -1.55 21.35 -8.27
N GLY A 287 -2.19 21.62 -9.41
CA GLY A 287 -2.06 20.76 -10.58
C GLY A 287 -2.38 19.31 -10.21
N ASN A 288 -1.48 18.36 -10.50
CA ASN A 288 -1.63 16.93 -10.17
C ASN A 288 -1.04 16.54 -8.81
N ASN A 289 -0.43 17.48 -8.08
CA ASN A 289 0.28 17.20 -6.84
C ASN A 289 -0.65 17.41 -5.65
N LEU A 290 -0.70 16.42 -4.75
CA LEU A 290 -1.43 16.54 -3.49
C LEU A 290 -0.65 17.45 -2.56
N MET A 291 -1.22 18.60 -2.18
CA MET A 291 -0.55 19.61 -1.35
C MET A 291 -0.92 19.50 0.11
N THR A 292 -2.16 19.10 0.40
CA THR A 292 -2.64 18.99 1.77
C THR A 292 -3.67 17.88 1.89
N GLN A 293 -3.52 17.08 2.94
CA GLN A 293 -4.51 16.13 3.41
C GLN A 293 -4.95 16.54 4.81
N ILE A 294 -6.25 16.67 5.01
CA ILE A 294 -6.86 17.00 6.31
C ILE A 294 -7.64 15.79 6.75
N ASN A 295 -7.32 15.25 7.92
CA ASN A 295 -8.00 14.08 8.47
C ASN A 295 -8.77 14.48 9.74
N SER A 296 -10.01 14.02 9.81
CA SER A 296 -10.87 14.13 10.98
C SER A 296 -11.39 12.74 11.35
N SER A 297 -11.49 12.48 12.64
CA SER A 297 -12.09 11.26 13.18
C SER A 297 -13.09 11.66 14.25
N ARG A 298 -14.21 10.95 14.31
CA ARG A 298 -15.21 11.14 15.36
C ARG A 298 -14.58 10.85 16.73
N GLY A 299 -14.87 11.70 17.72
CA GLY A 299 -14.28 11.59 19.06
C GLY A 299 -12.84 12.09 19.18
N TYR A 300 -12.21 12.52 18.07
CA TYR A 300 -10.86 13.06 18.07
C TYR A 300 -10.85 14.51 17.58
N GLN A 301 -10.47 15.42 18.47
CA GLN A 301 -10.11 16.80 18.17
C GLN A 301 -8.72 17.03 18.77
N PRO A 302 -7.77 17.65 18.04
CA PRO A 302 -7.93 18.44 16.81
C PRO A 302 -7.85 17.64 15.48
N LEU A 303 -8.16 18.31 14.38
CA LEU A 303 -7.88 17.84 13.02
C LEU A 303 -6.38 17.58 12.82
N THR A 304 -6.05 16.57 12.03
CA THR A 304 -4.66 16.30 11.63
C THR A 304 -4.42 16.80 10.22
N TYR A 305 -3.42 17.66 10.07
CA TYR A 305 -2.99 18.19 8.77
C TYR A 305 -1.69 17.50 8.33
N VAL A 306 -1.63 17.12 7.06
CA VAL A 306 -0.40 16.66 6.41
C VAL A 306 -0.19 17.47 5.15
N HIS A 307 0.96 18.12 5.05
CA HIS A 307 1.32 18.97 3.94
C HIS A 307 2.48 18.39 3.15
N TYR A 308 2.49 18.66 1.85
CA TYR A 308 3.49 18.16 0.92
C TYR A 308 3.96 19.30 0.02
N LYS A 309 5.27 19.34 -0.27
CA LYS A 309 5.86 20.22 -1.27
C LYS A 309 6.75 19.42 -2.22
N TYR A 310 6.76 19.84 -3.48
CA TYR A 310 7.45 19.14 -4.54
C TYR A 310 8.39 20.08 -5.30
N ASP A 311 9.45 19.52 -5.88
CA ASP A 311 10.29 20.23 -6.83
C ASP A 311 9.62 20.32 -8.22
N LYS A 312 10.31 20.99 -9.16
CA LYS A 312 9.83 21.13 -10.55
C LYS A 312 9.77 19.81 -11.33
N LYS A 313 10.47 18.76 -10.87
CA LYS A 313 10.42 17.41 -11.45
C LYS A 313 9.29 16.57 -10.84
N GLY A 314 8.63 17.07 -9.80
CA GLY A 314 7.57 16.39 -9.07
C GLY A 314 8.06 15.56 -7.88
N ASN A 315 9.36 15.60 -7.52
CA ASN A 315 9.86 14.86 -6.37
C ASN A 315 9.39 15.51 -5.07
N LEU A 316 9.00 14.72 -4.07
CA LEU A 316 8.63 15.22 -2.73
C LEU A 316 9.86 15.81 -2.03
N THR A 317 9.88 17.12 -1.76
CA THR A 317 11.00 17.82 -1.12
C THR A 317 10.75 18.16 0.34
N GLU A 318 9.49 18.32 0.75
CA GLU A 318 9.13 18.59 2.14
C GLU A 318 7.79 17.95 2.45
N LYS A 319 7.71 17.27 3.59
CA LYS A 319 6.48 16.76 4.18
C LYS A 319 6.44 17.18 5.64
N TYR A 320 5.30 17.68 6.11
CA TYR A 320 5.14 17.99 7.51
C TYR A 320 3.74 17.68 8.02
N CYS A 321 3.67 17.34 9.30
CA CYS A 321 2.46 17.11 10.08
C CYS A 321 2.69 17.70 11.48
N CYS A 322 1.70 17.85 12.36
CA CYS A 322 0.33 17.39 12.29
C CYS A 322 -0.63 18.57 12.53
N ASP A 323 -0.13 19.78 12.26
CA ASP A 323 -0.79 21.07 12.42
C ASP A 323 -0.83 21.79 11.06
N GLU A 324 -1.75 22.75 10.92
CA GLU A 324 -1.92 23.56 9.72
C GLU A 324 -0.70 24.48 9.49
N ASP A 325 -0.11 24.99 10.58
CA ASP A 325 1.09 25.82 10.54
C ASP A 325 2.36 24.97 10.72
N ILE A 326 3.30 25.09 9.78
CA ILE A 326 4.60 24.43 9.84
C ILE A 326 5.40 24.81 11.10
N SER A 327 5.18 25.99 11.67
CA SER A 327 5.85 26.42 12.91
C SER A 327 5.46 25.57 14.14
N LYS A 328 4.29 24.92 14.06
CA LYS A 328 3.72 24.02 15.10
C LYS A 328 3.72 22.56 14.65
N ALA A 329 4.34 22.27 13.51
CA ALA A 329 4.47 20.91 13.02
C ALA A 329 5.24 20.05 14.03
N LYS A 330 4.67 18.90 14.36
CA LYS A 330 5.27 17.87 15.21
C LYS A 330 6.30 17.04 14.46
N ILE A 331 6.15 16.92 13.14
CA ILE A 331 7.04 16.15 12.28
C ILE A 331 7.34 16.97 11.04
N ILE A 332 8.62 17.13 10.70
CA ILE A 332 9.08 17.79 9.49
C ILE A 332 10.14 16.92 8.82
N GLU A 333 9.90 16.57 7.56
CA GLU A 333 10.76 15.76 6.71
C GLU A 333 11.17 16.62 5.51
N LYS A 334 12.47 16.93 5.35
CA LYS A 334 13.00 17.66 4.18
C LYS A 334 13.99 16.82 3.41
N TYR A 335 13.68 16.56 2.15
CA TYR A 335 14.43 15.65 1.29
C TYR A 335 15.29 16.41 0.28
N PHE A 336 16.51 15.93 0.10
CA PHE A 336 17.42 16.43 -0.93
C PHE A 336 17.82 15.30 -1.86
N TYR A 337 17.77 15.58 -3.15
CA TYR A 337 17.99 14.59 -4.20
C TYR A 337 19.25 14.88 -4.99
N LYS A 338 19.94 13.81 -5.40
CA LYS A 338 21.00 13.83 -6.41
C LYS A 338 20.77 12.67 -7.36
N ASN A 339 20.69 12.95 -8.66
CA ASN A 339 20.39 11.95 -9.70
C ASN A 339 19.15 11.11 -9.34
N ASP A 340 18.08 11.81 -8.95
CA ASP A 340 16.77 11.26 -8.58
C ASP A 340 16.79 10.23 -7.43
N LYS A 341 17.80 10.32 -6.55
CA LYS A 341 17.94 9.54 -5.31
C LYS A 341 18.02 10.47 -4.11
N ILE A 342 17.38 10.10 -2.99
CA ILE A 342 17.51 10.84 -1.73
C ILE A 342 18.95 10.68 -1.23
N VAL A 343 19.68 11.78 -1.09
CA VAL A 343 21.03 11.80 -0.52
C VAL A 343 21.05 12.39 0.88
N THR A 344 20.06 13.19 1.24
CA THR A 344 19.93 13.80 2.58
C THR A 344 18.47 13.89 2.99
N LEU A 345 18.22 13.65 4.26
CA LEU A 345 16.97 13.94 4.97
C LEU A 345 17.31 14.81 6.17
N ASN A 346 16.72 16.00 6.25
CA ASN A 346 16.65 16.74 7.51
C ASN A 346 15.31 16.39 8.15
N TYR A 347 15.36 15.69 9.28
CA TYR A 347 14.20 15.20 9.99
C TYR A 347 14.10 15.90 11.35
N SER A 348 12.91 16.36 11.69
CA SER A 348 12.59 16.93 13.00
C SER A 348 11.34 16.26 13.53
N GLU A 349 11.36 15.88 14.81
CA GLU A 349 10.21 15.32 15.50
C GLU A 349 10.08 15.91 16.91
N GLU A 350 8.86 16.21 17.31
CA GLU A 350 8.52 16.62 18.68
C GLU A 350 8.72 15.43 19.62
N SER A 351 9.70 15.56 20.51
CA SER A 351 9.98 14.60 21.56
C SER A 351 8.76 14.45 22.49
N PHE A 352 8.28 13.22 22.64
CA PHE A 352 7.13 12.91 23.51
C PHE A 352 7.34 13.39 24.96
N ASN A 353 8.56 13.29 25.47
CA ASN A 353 8.87 13.60 26.87
C ASN A 353 9.05 15.10 27.13
N SER A 354 9.60 15.83 26.17
CA SER A 354 10.02 17.22 26.38
C SER A 354 9.20 18.26 25.60
N GLN A 355 8.36 17.82 24.66
CA GLN A 355 7.65 18.68 23.71
C GLN A 355 8.60 19.63 22.95
N LYS A 356 9.88 19.25 22.84
CA LYS A 356 10.88 19.95 22.05
C LYS A 356 11.18 19.16 20.78
N ASN A 357 11.50 19.88 19.72
CA ASN A 357 11.86 19.27 18.45
C ASN A 357 13.31 18.76 18.48
N ASP A 358 13.46 17.45 18.38
CA ASP A 358 14.76 16.81 18.13
C ASP A 358 15.04 16.86 16.63
N ASN A 359 16.26 17.27 16.27
CA ASN A 359 16.67 17.46 14.88
C ASN A 359 17.75 16.44 14.50
N TYR A 360 17.58 15.85 13.32
CA TYR A 360 18.46 14.84 12.78
C TYR A 360 18.87 15.22 11.35
N ASN A 361 20.18 15.23 11.10
CA ASN A 361 20.73 15.31 9.75
C ASN A 361 21.13 13.90 9.31
N ILE A 362 20.43 13.38 8.31
CA ILE A 362 20.58 12.02 7.84
C ILE A 362 21.11 12.08 6.41
N SER A 363 22.15 11.31 6.11
CA SER A 363 22.67 11.18 4.75
C SER A 363 22.72 9.72 4.30
N TYR A 364 22.59 9.53 2.98
CA TYR A 364 22.58 8.21 2.34
C TYR A 364 23.70 8.11 1.33
N SER A 365 24.53 7.08 1.46
CA SER A 365 25.53 6.73 0.45
C SER A 365 25.18 5.40 -0.22
N TYR A 366 25.34 5.34 -1.54
CA TYR A 366 24.89 4.23 -2.36
C TYR A 366 26.06 3.58 -3.10
N LYS A 367 26.08 2.25 -3.14
CA LYS A 367 26.93 1.46 -4.06
C LYS A 367 26.04 0.69 -5.01
N PHE A 368 26.51 0.53 -6.25
CA PHE A 368 25.77 -0.14 -7.32
C PHE A 368 26.57 -1.29 -7.90
N ASP A 369 25.86 -2.29 -8.43
CA ASP A 369 26.43 -3.32 -9.28
C ASP A 369 26.54 -2.87 -10.74
N ASN A 370 27.04 -3.76 -11.60
CA ASN A 370 27.20 -3.52 -13.03
C ASN A 370 25.86 -3.32 -13.77
N ASN A 371 24.74 -3.79 -13.20
CA ASN A 371 23.40 -3.62 -13.74
C ASN A 371 22.71 -2.35 -13.23
N LYS A 372 23.45 -1.49 -12.50
CA LYS A 372 22.98 -0.23 -11.90
C LYS A 372 21.92 -0.44 -10.82
N ASN A 373 21.80 -1.65 -10.27
CA ASN A 373 21.05 -1.88 -9.05
C ASN A 373 21.90 -1.46 -7.86
N TRP A 374 21.32 -0.78 -6.87
CA TRP A 374 22.06 -0.55 -5.65
C TRP A 374 22.23 -1.89 -4.92
N VAL A 375 23.40 -2.08 -4.30
CA VAL A 375 23.77 -3.28 -3.52
C VAL A 375 24.11 -2.94 -2.07
N GLU A 376 24.36 -1.66 -1.79
CA GLU A 376 24.59 -1.15 -0.44
C GLU A 376 24.03 0.27 -0.33
N ILE A 377 23.29 0.54 0.75
CA ILE A 377 22.90 1.89 1.17
C ILE A 377 23.33 2.06 2.63
N THR A 378 24.26 2.97 2.90
CA THR A 378 24.64 3.33 4.28
C THR A 378 23.85 4.55 4.72
N LYS A 379 23.25 4.47 5.91
CA LYS A 379 22.50 5.54 6.55
C LYS A 379 23.32 6.13 7.69
N THR A 380 23.73 7.37 7.50
CA THR A 380 24.55 8.14 8.45
C THR A 380 23.65 9.14 9.16
N VAL A 381 23.60 9.12 10.48
CA VAL A 381 22.77 10.01 11.30
C VAL A 381 23.67 10.89 12.16
N ASN A 382 23.56 12.20 12.03
CA ASN A 382 24.37 13.18 12.74
C ASN A 382 25.89 12.90 12.62
N GLY A 383 26.32 12.47 11.44
CA GLY A 383 27.73 12.16 11.13
C GLY A 383 28.19 10.75 11.53
N VAL A 384 27.32 9.92 12.11
CA VAL A 384 27.65 8.54 12.51
C VAL A 384 26.94 7.53 11.61
N ASP A 385 27.70 6.61 11.02
CA ASP A 385 27.14 5.50 10.25
C ASP A 385 26.44 4.52 11.21
N LEU A 386 25.10 4.49 11.19
CA LEU A 386 24.32 3.64 12.10
C LEU A 386 23.90 2.33 11.43
N PHE A 387 23.46 2.40 10.18
CA PHE A 387 22.84 1.27 9.49
C PHE A 387 23.39 1.11 8.09
N LYS A 388 23.43 -0.13 7.63
CA LYS A 388 23.74 -0.47 6.25
C LYS A 388 22.71 -1.46 5.73
N TRP A 389 21.96 -1.05 4.72
CA TRP A 389 21.08 -1.94 3.99
C TRP A 389 21.84 -2.55 2.83
N VAL A 390 22.00 -3.87 2.85
CA VAL A 390 22.72 -4.61 1.83
C VAL A 390 21.77 -5.45 1.00
N ARG A 391 22.10 -5.61 -0.28
CA ARG A 391 21.38 -6.41 -1.25
C ARG A 391 22.34 -7.25 -2.06
N GLU A 392 22.10 -8.55 -2.08
CA GLU A 392 22.72 -9.50 -3.00
C GLU A 392 21.71 -9.83 -4.10
N ILE A 393 22.16 -9.82 -5.36
CA ILE A 393 21.29 -10.06 -6.53
C ILE A 393 21.90 -11.17 -7.39
N GLU A 394 21.10 -12.20 -7.66
CA GLU A 394 21.40 -13.23 -8.64
C GLU A 394 20.54 -13.00 -9.88
N TYR A 395 21.16 -13.02 -11.06
CA TYR A 395 20.50 -12.87 -12.35
C TYR A 395 20.37 -14.23 -13.05
N TYR A 396 19.42 -14.34 -13.96
CA TYR A 396 19.23 -15.50 -14.82
C TYR A 396 20.34 -15.70 -15.86
#